data_AF-A0A931K503-F1
#
_entry.id   AF-A0A931K503-F1
#
_cell.length_a   1.000
_cell.length_b   1.000
_cell.length_c   1.000
_cell.angle_alpha   90.00
_cell.angle_beta   90.00
_cell.angle_gamma   90.00
#
_symmetry.space_group_name_H-M   'P 1'
#
loop_
_entity.id
_entity.type
_entity.pdbx_description
1 polymer ?
#
loop_
_entity_poly.entity_id
_entity_poly.type
_entity_poly.pdbx_seq_one_letter_code
_entity_poly.pdbx_strand_id
1 'polypeptide(L)' 'MARTDRQITAELEEAKVALRRLQSVPALIEVGGRAVDITPAADFIRRRIEALEVELNGPRRGGIRQGPDLEGP' A
#
# COMPACT_ATOMS: atom_id res chain seq x y z
N MET A 1 6.70 11.26 -14.40
CA MET A 1 7.12 11.85 -13.11
C MET A 1 6.92 10.77 -12.05
N ALA A 2 7.99 10.21 -11.47
CA ALA A 2 7.86 9.18 -10.43
C ALA A 2 7.60 9.84 -9.08
N ARG A 3 6.74 9.24 -8.24
CA ARG A 3 6.44 9.71 -6.88
C ARG A 3 7.72 9.61 -6.03
N THR A 4 7.91 10.56 -5.12
CA THR A 4 9.09 10.58 -4.23
C THR A 4 8.86 9.71 -3.01
N ASP A 5 9.94 9.15 -2.43
CA ASP A 5 9.86 8.32 -1.22
C ASP A 5 9.10 9.02 -0.08
N ARG A 6 9.27 10.34 0.08
CA ARG A 6 8.51 11.13 1.06
C ARG A 6 7.00 11.12 0.81
N GLN A 7 6.57 11.20 -0.45
CA GLN A 7 5.15 11.13 -0.81
C GLN A 7 4.59 9.73 -0.53
N ILE A 8 5.34 8.68 -0.87
CA ILE A 8 4.94 7.29 -0.65
C ILE A 8 4.84 6.98 0.86
N THR A 9 5.79 7.47 1.68
CA THR A 9 5.71 7.34 3.14
C THR A 9 4.50 8.07 3.72
N ALA A 10 4.19 9.29 3.24
CA ALA A 10 3.01 10.02 3.70
C ALA A 10 1.70 9.25 3.36
N GLU A 11 1.58 8.78 2.11
CA GLU A 11 0.44 7.96 1.68
C GLU A 11 0.31 6.66 2.51
N LEU A 12 1.43 6.03 2.87
CA LEU A 12 1.45 4.81 3.67
C LEU A 12 0.92 5.05 5.08
N GLU A 13 1.36 6.12 5.74
CA GLU A 13 0.91 6.46 7.09
C GLU A 13 -0.57 6.84 7.11
N GLU A 14 -1.04 7.61 6.11
CA GLU A 14 -2.46 7.92 5.95
C GLU A 14 -3.31 6.66 5.76
N ALA A 15 -2.87 5.74 4.90
CA ALA A 15 -3.57 4.48 4.66
C ALA A 15 -3.63 3.61 5.93
N LYS A 16 -2.55 3.54 6.72
CA LYS A 16 -2.52 2.82 8.00
C LYS A 16 -3.50 3.44 9.01
N VAL A 17 -3.56 4.77 9.10
CA VAL A 17 -4.52 5.47 9.97
C VAL A 17 -5.96 5.19 9.53
N ALA A 18 -6.23 5.24 8.22
CA ALA A 18 -7.55 4.93 7.67
C ALA A 18 -7.97 3.48 7.96
N LEU A 19 -7.07 2.51 7.76
CA LEU A 19 -7.34 1.10 8.08
C LEU A 19 -7.66 0.90 9.56
N ARG A 20 -6.88 1.52 10.46
CA ARG A 20 -7.11 1.45 11.90
C ARG A 20 -8.48 2.01 12.29
N ARG A 21 -8.89 3.12 11.66
CA ARG A 21 -10.23 3.68 11.85
C ARG A 21 -11.31 2.71 11.39
N LEU A 22 -11.17 2.09 10.22
CA LEU A 22 -12.12 1.09 9.74
C LEU A 22 -12.18 -0.17 10.62
N GLN A 23 -11.06 -0.59 11.20
CA GLN A 23 -11.03 -1.72 12.13
C GLN A 23 -11.72 -1.43 13.47
N SER A 24 -11.92 -0.16 13.81
CA SER A 24 -12.63 0.25 15.04
C SER A 24 -14.15 0.31 14.88
N VAL A 25 -14.66 0.21 13.65
CA VAL A 25 -16.10 0.16 13.37
C VAL A 25 -16.55 -1.26 13.02
N PRO A 26 -17.80 -1.63 13.31
CA PRO A 26 -18.37 -2.90 12.87
C PRO A 26 -18.30 -3.05 11.34
N ALA A 27 -18.17 -4.29 10.86
CA ALA A 27 -18.11 -4.59 9.43
C ALA A 27 -19.35 -4.12 8.65
N LEU A 28 -20.51 -4.09 9.31
CA LEU A 28 -21.76 -3.52 8.79
C LEU A 28 -22.11 -2.27 9.59
N ILE A 29 -22.22 -1.13 8.91
CA ILE A 29 -22.63 0.14 9.51
C ILE A 29 -23.92 0.65 8.88
N GLU A 30 -24.70 1.43 9.61
CA GLU A 30 -25.90 2.06 9.08
C GLU A 30 -25.60 3.48 8.60
N VAL A 31 -25.87 3.77 7.33
CA VAL A 31 -25.70 5.09 6.71
C VAL A 31 -27.00 5.48 6.03
N GLY A 32 -27.70 6.49 6.56
CA GLY A 32 -28.95 6.98 5.99
C GLY A 32 -30.06 5.91 5.93
N GLY A 33 -30.15 5.04 6.94
CA GLY A 33 -31.15 3.97 7.00
C GLY A 33 -30.80 2.71 6.18
N ARG A 34 -29.56 2.60 5.68
CA ARG A 34 -29.08 1.43 4.92
C ARG A 34 -27.86 0.81 5.60
N ALA A 35 -27.87 -0.52 5.71
CA ALA A 35 -26.68 -1.26 6.09
C ALA A 35 -25.65 -1.24 4.95
N VAL A 36 -24.43 -0.84 5.25
CA VAL A 36 -23.29 -0.77 4.34
C VAL A 36 -22.18 -1.66 4.90
N ASP A 37 -21.71 -2.60 4.09
CA ASP A 37 -20.56 -3.44 4.41
C ASP A 37 -19.26 -2.67 4.09
N ILE A 38 -18.44 -2.42 5.11
CA ILE A 38 -17.16 -1.72 5.00
C ILE A 38 -15.97 -2.68 4.81
N THR A 39 -16.19 -4.00 4.89
CA THR A 39 -15.14 -5.02 4.68
C THR A 39 -14.42 -4.82 3.34
N PRO A 40 -15.10 -4.56 2.21
CA PRO A 40 -14.42 -4.32 0.93
C PRO A 40 -13.52 -3.10 0.94
N ALA A 41 -13.89 -2.04 1.68
CA ALA A 41 -13.09 -0.84 1.84
C ALA A 41 -11.83 -1.12 2.68
N ALA A 42 -11.97 -1.86 3.78
CA ALA A 42 -10.82 -2.27 4.61
C ALA A 42 -9.83 -3.14 3.82
N ASP A 43 -10.32 -4.09 3.01
CA ASP A 43 -9.48 -4.93 2.17
C ASP A 43 -8.80 -4.15 1.04
N PHE A 44 -9.48 -3.17 0.45
CA PHE A 44 -8.87 -2.26 -0.50
C PHE A 44 -7.70 -1.49 0.12
N ILE A 45 -7.90 -0.90 1.31
CA ILE A 45 -6.84 -0.15 2.00
C ILE A 45 -5.68 -1.07 2.38
N ARG A 46 -5.94 -2.32 2.80
CA ARG A 46 -4.90 -3.31 3.10
C ARG A 46 -4.00 -3.57 1.89
N ARG A 47 -4.59 -3.86 0.73
CA ARG A 47 -3.84 -4.05 -0.53
C ARG A 47 -3.05 -2.79 -0.93
N ARG A 48 -3.59 -1.60 -0.66
CA ARG A 48 -2.89 -0.33 -0.93
C ARG A 48 -1.65 -0.17 -0.04
N ILE A 49 -1.76 -0.51 1.25
CA ILE A 49 -0.63 -0.51 2.20
C ILE A 49 0.47 -1.45 1.70
N GLU A 50 0.12 -2.70 1.35
CA GLU A 50 1.08 -3.67 0.83
C GLU A 50 1.81 -3.15 -0.43
N ALA A 51 1.07 -2.54 -1.36
CA ALA A 51 1.67 -1.95 -2.56
C ALA A 51 2.64 -0.80 -2.23
N LEU A 52 2.30 0.06 -1.27
CA LEU A 52 3.16 1.17 -0.82
C LEU A 52 4.39 0.67 -0.07
N GLU A 53 4.26 -0.38 0.75
CA GLU A 53 5.38 -1.02 1.44
C GLU A 53 6.35 -1.68 0.46
N VAL A 54 5.83 -2.31 -0.60
CA VAL A 54 6.66 -2.83 -1.71
C VAL A 54 7.30 -1.70 -2.51
N GLU A 55 6.63 -0.56 -2.69
CA GLU A 55 7.20 0.60 -3.39
C GLU A 55 8.37 1.22 -2.60
N LEU A 56 8.29 1.22 -1.26
CA LEU A 56 9.36 1.71 -0.37
C LEU A 56 10.50 0.70 -0.16
N ASN A 57 10.17 -0.58 0.06
CA ASN A 57 11.13 -1.60 0.49
C ASN A 57 11.49 -2.63 -0.58
N GLY A 58 10.74 -2.68 -1.69
CA GLY A 58 11.03 -3.56 -2.80
C GLY A 58 12.34 -3.16 -3.49
N PRO A 59 12.99 -4.09 -4.20
CA PRO A 59 14.11 -3.71 -5.06
C PRO A 59 13.59 -2.67 -6.04
N ARG A 60 14.05 -1.41 -5.92
CA ARG A 60 13.75 -0.33 -6.87
C ARG A 60 13.94 -0.92 -8.27
N ARG A 61 12.85 -1.24 -8.97
CA ARG A 61 12.88 -1.86 -10.30
C ARG A 61 13.43 -0.79 -11.26
N GLY A 62 14.74 -0.71 -11.32
CA GLY A 62 15.50 0.35 -11.97
C GLY A 62 17.00 0.03 -12.08
N GLY A 63 17.34 -1.25 -12.20
CA GLY A 63 18.65 -1.72 -12.64
C GLY A 63 18.44 -3.11 -13.24
N ILE A 64 18.61 -3.32 -14.54
CA ILE A 64 19.93 -3.73 -15.05
C ILE A 64 21.00 -3.74 -13.95
N ARG A 65 21.08 -4.86 -13.22
CA ARG A 65 22.37 -5.54 -13.23
C ARG A 65 22.39 -6.18 -14.64
N GLN A 66 23.09 -5.72 -15.68
CA GLN A 66 24.50 -5.33 -15.72
C GLN A 66 25.24 -5.93 -14.53
N GLY A 67 25.17 -7.26 -14.43
CA GLY A 67 26.28 -7.99 -13.84
C GLY A 67 27.47 -7.67 -14.72
N PRO A 68 28.58 -7.15 -14.17
CA PRO A 68 29.78 -6.91 -14.94
C PRO A 68 30.29 -8.25 -15.50
N ASP A 69 30.86 -8.12 -16.67
CA ASP A 69 31.55 -9.07 -17.53
C ASP A 69 31.94 -10.45 -16.96
N LEU A 70 31.72 -11.45 -17.84
CA LEU A 70 32.68 -12.52 -18.15
C LEU A 70 33.69 -12.85 -17.03
N GLU A 71 33.33 -13.81 -16.18
CA GLU A 71 34.35 -14.64 -15.53
C GLU A 71 34.32 -16.03 -16.19
N GLY A 72 35.04 -16.12 -17.31
CA GLY A 72 35.79 -17.33 -17.66
C GLY A 72 36.97 -17.47 -16.70
N PRO A 73 37.55 -18.66 -16.57
CA PRO A 73 38.16 -19.40 -17.68
C PRO A 73 37.26 -20.39 -18.40
#